data_AF-A0A7S0X1S1-F1
#
_entry.id   AF-A0A7S0X1S1-F1
#
_cell.length_a   1.000
_cell.length_b   1.000
_cell.length_c   1.000
_cell.angle_alpha   90.00
_cell.angle_beta   90.00
_cell.angle_gamma   90.00
#
_symmetry.space_group_name_H-M   'P 1'
#
loop_
_entity.id
_entity.type
_entity.pdbx_description
1 polymer ?
#
loop_
_entity_poly.entity_id
_entity_poly.type
_entity_poly.pdbx_seq_one_letter_code
_entity_poly.pdbx_strand_id
1 'polypeptide(L)'
;LGESALKPRSGGKAPLISHAEAMRLREMVYKEGQQWPYEHLVPGPPQPPAGADLYLKRKAEKEAKKQSRLKEVQEAMAKMPQLISDYRAVRKLDWATVAPLDKLTMTKTAIRQKYLKARLSKQQ
;
A
#
# COMPACT_ATOMS: atom_id res chain seq x y z
N LEU A 1 3.58 8.86 -40.20
CA LEU A 1 4.27 10.13 -39.88
C LEU A 1 5.21 9.84 -38.72
N GLY A 2 6.51 9.78 -38.97
CA GLY A 2 7.51 9.36 -37.98
C GLY A 2 8.59 10.43 -37.79
N GLU A 3 9.81 9.99 -37.49
CA GLU A 3 11.00 10.83 -37.27
C GLU A 3 11.23 11.91 -38.34
N SER A 4 10.91 11.60 -39.61
CA SER A 4 11.11 12.49 -40.76
C SER A 4 10.23 13.76 -40.76
N ALA A 5 9.12 13.75 -40.02
CA ALA A 5 8.22 14.91 -39.94
C ALA A 5 8.75 16.01 -39.00
N LEU A 6 9.60 15.63 -38.05
CA LEU A 6 10.19 16.50 -37.03
C LEU A 6 11.55 17.08 -37.47
N LYS A 7 12.22 16.44 -38.45
CA LYS A 7 13.50 16.90 -38.98
C LYS A 7 13.32 18.04 -39.99
N PRO A 8 14.27 18.99 -40.07
CA PRO A 8 14.27 19.98 -41.13
C PRO A 8 14.41 19.30 -42.49
N ARG A 9 13.71 19.84 -43.50
CA ARG A 9 13.68 19.28 -44.85
C ARG A 9 14.91 19.72 -45.64
N SER A 10 15.29 18.96 -46.67
CA SER A 10 16.41 19.27 -47.55
C SER A 10 16.34 20.71 -48.08
N GLY A 11 17.46 21.44 -47.96
CA GLY A 11 17.54 22.86 -48.31
C GLY A 11 17.17 23.83 -47.18
N GLY A 12 17.29 23.41 -45.92
CA GLY A 12 17.05 24.27 -44.74
C GLY A 12 15.58 24.66 -44.55
N LYS A 13 14.66 23.95 -45.20
CA LYS A 13 13.22 24.20 -45.08
C LYS A 13 12.71 23.72 -43.72
N ALA A 14 11.74 24.44 -43.18
CA ALA A 14 11.10 24.09 -41.92
C ALA A 14 10.59 22.64 -41.91
N PRO A 15 10.58 21.98 -40.73
CA PRO A 15 10.01 20.64 -40.57
C PRO A 15 8.53 20.62 -40.98
N LEU A 16 8.03 19.42 -41.32
CA LEU A 16 6.63 19.24 -41.74
C LEU A 16 5.66 19.57 -40.58
N ILE A 17 6.07 19.24 -39.35
CA ILE A 17 5.35 19.55 -38.12
C ILE A 17 6.11 20.65 -37.40
N SER A 18 5.40 21.69 -36.98
CA SER A 18 6.00 22.78 -36.22
C SER A 18 6.42 22.31 -34.82
N HIS A 19 7.37 23.01 -34.20
CA HIS A 19 7.80 22.71 -32.83
C HIS A 19 6.62 22.71 -31.83
N ALA A 20 5.67 23.65 -31.98
CA ALA A 20 4.49 23.74 -31.12
C ALA A 20 3.56 22.52 -31.27
N GLU A 21 3.38 22.01 -32.48
CA GLU A 21 2.58 20.81 -32.74
C GLU A 21 3.28 19.54 -32.24
N ALA A 22 4.61 19.47 -32.37
CA ALA A 22 5.41 18.37 -31.82
C ALA A 22 5.27 18.27 -30.29
N MET A 23 5.25 19.41 -29.59
CA MET A 23 5.01 19.46 -28.14
C MET A 23 3.59 19.01 -27.76
N ARG A 24 2.57 19.40 -28.52
CA ARG A 24 1.19 18.92 -28.30
C ARG A 24 1.05 17.42 -28.49
N LEU A 25 1.66 16.85 -29.54
CA LEU A 25 1.68 15.41 -29.77
C LEU A 25 2.37 14.67 -28.62
N ARG A 26 3.49 15.22 -28.13
CA ARG A 26 4.23 14.69 -26.99
C ARG A 26 3.39 14.68 -25.71
N GLU A 27 2.64 15.74 -25.43
CA GLU A 27 1.73 15.80 -24.27
C GLU A 27 0.63 14.74 -24.33
N MET A 28 0.08 14.44 -25.52
CA MET A 28 -0.91 13.38 -25.68
C MET A 28 -0.33 11.99 -25.39
N VAL A 29 0.88 11.70 -25.88
CA VAL A 29 1.55 10.41 -25.65
C VAL A 29 1.86 10.21 -24.15
N TYR A 30 2.28 11.26 -23.44
CA TYR A 30 2.46 11.16 -21.99
C TYR A 30 1.13 11.01 -21.22
N LYS A 31 0.02 11.60 -21.69
CA LYS A 31 -1.32 11.36 -21.11
C LYS A 31 -1.76 9.90 -21.25
N GLU A 32 -1.35 9.25 -22.33
CA GLU A 32 -1.58 7.82 -22.57
C GLU A 32 -0.61 6.91 -21.78
N GLY A 33 0.32 7.50 -21.02
CA GLY A 33 1.28 6.78 -20.19
C GLY A 33 2.45 6.15 -20.96
N GLN A 34 2.62 6.50 -22.24
CA GLN A 34 3.72 6.02 -23.07
C GLN A 34 4.85 7.07 -23.13
N GLN A 35 6.08 6.61 -23.33
CA GLN A 35 7.24 7.51 -23.46
C GLN A 35 7.37 8.01 -24.90
N TRP A 36 7.70 9.29 -25.06
CA TRP A 36 7.89 9.89 -26.38
C TRP A 36 9.16 9.35 -27.06
N PRO A 37 9.07 8.78 -28.28
CA PRO A 37 10.21 8.09 -28.91
C PRO A 37 11.23 9.02 -29.59
N TYR A 38 10.95 10.33 -29.71
CA TYR A 38 11.79 11.29 -30.43
C TYR A 38 12.37 12.39 -29.52
N GLU A 39 12.73 12.04 -28.28
CA GLU A 39 13.32 12.97 -27.31
C GLU A 39 14.62 13.62 -27.81
N HIS A 40 15.37 12.95 -28.69
CA HIS A 40 16.63 13.44 -29.26
C HIS A 40 16.46 14.53 -30.34
N LEU A 41 15.26 14.73 -30.87
CA LEU A 41 15.00 15.70 -31.97
C LEU A 41 14.30 16.97 -31.52
N VAL A 42 13.53 16.89 -30.45
CA VAL A 42 12.86 18.05 -29.85
C VAL A 42 13.47 18.24 -28.46
N PRO A 43 14.60 18.97 -28.35
CA PRO A 43 15.27 19.15 -27.07
C PRO A 43 14.40 19.96 -26.12
N GLY A 44 14.18 19.39 -24.95
CA GLY A 44 13.47 20.01 -23.84
C GLY A 44 12.82 18.92 -22.99
N PRO A 45 12.92 18.94 -21.64
CA PRO A 45 12.04 18.13 -20.82
C PRO A 45 10.60 18.55 -21.13
N PRO A 46 9.63 17.60 -21.20
CA PRO A 46 8.24 18.01 -21.36
C PRO A 46 7.91 18.86 -20.13
N GLN A 47 7.38 20.06 -20.33
CA GLN A 47 6.89 20.82 -19.18
C GLN A 47 5.82 19.97 -18.51
N PRO A 48 5.98 19.62 -17.22
CA PRO A 48 4.97 18.86 -16.54
C PRO A 48 3.64 19.63 -16.61
N PRO A 49 2.50 18.97 -16.84
CA PRO A 49 1.21 19.65 -16.77
C PRO A 49 1.08 20.35 -15.41
N ALA A 50 0.44 21.52 -15.38
CA ALA A 50 0.30 22.31 -14.16
C ALA A 50 -0.23 21.43 -13.00
N GLY A 51 0.54 21.33 -11.91
CA GLY A 51 0.22 20.49 -10.74
C GLY A 51 0.92 19.12 -10.67
N ALA A 52 1.75 18.74 -11.65
CA ALA A 52 2.49 17.48 -11.62
C ALA A 52 3.43 17.37 -10.39
N ASP A 53 4.07 18.45 -9.97
CA ASP A 53 4.95 18.44 -8.78
C ASP A 53 4.17 18.14 -7.49
N LEU A 54 2.96 18.69 -7.37
CA LEU A 54 2.07 18.40 -6.25
C LEU A 54 1.60 16.94 -6.28
N TYR A 55 1.33 16.39 -7.47
CA TYR A 55 0.98 14.99 -7.64
C TYR A 55 2.15 14.06 -7.25
N LEU A 56 3.36 14.35 -7.71
CA LEU A 56 4.57 13.57 -7.39
C LEU A 56 4.89 13.62 -5.90
N LYS A 57 4.78 14.80 -5.26
CA LYS A 57 4.93 14.95 -3.79
C LYS A 57 3.91 14.12 -3.03
N ARG A 58 2.62 14.21 -3.38
CA ARG A 58 1.55 13.41 -2.76
C ARG A 58 1.77 11.90 -2.96
N LYS A 59 2.27 11.49 -4.13
CA LYS A 59 2.60 10.09 -4.41
C LYS A 59 3.74 9.60 -3.52
N ALA A 60 4.83 10.38 -3.41
CA ALA A 60 5.97 10.05 -2.54
C ALA A 60 5.56 9.95 -1.06
N GLU A 61 4.74 10.89 -0.56
CA GLU A 61 4.19 10.83 0.80
C GLU A 61 3.33 9.57 1.04
N LYS A 62 2.52 9.18 0.03
CA LYS A 62 1.69 7.97 0.10
C LYS A 62 2.56 6.71 0.13
N GLU A 63 3.62 6.66 -0.65
CA GLU A 63 4.58 5.55 -0.68
C GLU A 63 5.35 5.44 0.65
N ALA A 64 5.81 6.56 1.21
CA ALA A 64 6.47 6.60 2.52
C ALA A 64 5.56 6.07 3.63
N LYS A 65 4.29 6.49 3.68
CA LYS A 65 3.29 5.98 4.63
C LYS A 65 2.98 4.50 4.43
N LYS A 66 3.02 4.01 3.19
CA LYS A 66 2.82 2.59 2.91
C LYS A 66 3.97 1.76 3.48
N GLN A 67 5.21 2.22 3.33
CA GLN A 67 6.37 1.52 3.88
C GLN A 67 6.37 1.50 5.42
N SER A 68 6.00 2.60 6.08
CA SER A 68 5.91 2.62 7.54
C SER A 68 4.86 1.65 8.06
N ARG A 69 3.65 1.66 7.46
CA ARG A 69 2.58 0.71 7.80
C ARG A 69 2.98 -0.74 7.56
N LEU A 70 3.71 -1.04 6.49
CA LEU A 70 4.17 -2.40 6.23
C LEU A 70 5.12 -2.91 7.33
N LYS A 71 6.01 -2.05 7.85
CA LYS A 71 6.89 -2.41 8.98
C LYS A 71 6.08 -2.68 10.25
N GLU A 72 5.15 -1.79 10.59
CA GLU A 72 4.26 -1.97 11.75
C GLU A 72 3.46 -3.28 11.66
N VAL A 73 2.92 -3.60 10.47
CA VAL A 73 2.19 -4.84 10.24
C VAL A 73 3.11 -6.06 10.37
N GLN A 74 4.33 -6.01 9.83
CA GLN A 74 5.29 -7.11 9.96
C GLN A 74 5.69 -7.35 11.42
N GLU A 75 5.94 -6.29 12.19
CA GLU A 75 6.22 -6.39 13.62
C GLU A 75 5.03 -6.95 14.40
N ALA A 76 3.81 -6.52 14.08
CA ALA A 76 2.59 -7.06 14.68
C ALA A 76 2.43 -8.55 14.34
N MET A 77 2.60 -8.93 13.07
CA MET A 77 2.53 -10.32 12.61
C MET A 77 3.59 -11.20 13.27
N ALA A 78 4.80 -10.69 13.50
CA ALA A 78 5.85 -11.41 14.23
C ALA A 78 5.45 -11.67 15.69
N LYS A 79 4.70 -10.75 16.32
CA LYS A 79 4.18 -10.90 17.69
C LYS A 79 2.91 -11.75 17.80
N MET A 80 2.20 -11.99 16.69
CA MET A 80 0.92 -12.73 16.68
C MET A 80 1.00 -14.14 17.30
N PRO A 81 2.01 -14.99 17.01
CA PRO A 81 2.09 -16.33 17.59
C PRO A 81 2.16 -16.31 19.12
N GLN A 82 2.91 -15.35 19.68
CA GLN A 82 3.01 -15.17 21.12
C GLN A 82 1.67 -14.73 21.71
N LEU A 83 1.03 -13.71 21.13
CA LEU A 83 -0.28 -13.24 21.58
C LEU A 83 -1.35 -14.35 21.53
N ILE A 84 -1.33 -15.19 20.50
CA ILE A 84 -2.21 -16.36 20.39
C ILE A 84 -1.92 -17.38 21.50
N SER A 85 -0.64 -17.65 21.77
CA SER A 85 -0.22 -18.55 22.85
C SER A 85 -0.71 -18.05 24.21
N ASP A 86 -0.48 -16.77 24.50
CA ASP A 86 -0.88 -16.13 25.75
C ASP A 86 -2.41 -16.16 25.91
N TYR A 87 -3.14 -15.85 24.84
CA TYR A 87 -4.61 -15.93 24.83
C TYR A 87 -5.12 -17.35 25.09
N ARG A 88 -4.49 -18.37 24.47
CA ARG A 88 -4.84 -19.78 24.70
C ARG A 88 -4.53 -20.21 26.14
N ALA A 89 -3.42 -19.74 26.69
CA ALA A 89 -3.02 -20.03 28.07
C ALA A 89 -4.02 -19.45 29.08
N VAL A 90 -4.46 -18.20 28.90
CA VAL A 90 -5.47 -17.55 29.76
C VAL A 90 -6.80 -18.31 29.71
N ARG A 91 -7.19 -18.85 28.56
CA ARG A 91 -8.42 -19.62 28.39
C ARG A 91 -8.34 -21.07 28.86
N LYS A 92 -7.16 -21.55 29.22
CA LYS A 92 -7.00 -22.90 29.78
C LYS A 92 -7.49 -22.88 31.23
N LEU A 93 -8.55 -23.64 31.49
CA LEU A 93 -9.04 -23.85 32.85
C LEU A 93 -8.11 -24.82 33.57
N ASP A 94 -7.55 -24.41 34.70
CA ASP A 94 -6.86 -25.31 35.61
C ASP A 94 -7.90 -26.05 36.46
N TRP A 95 -8.01 -27.36 36.25
CA TRP A 95 -8.97 -28.21 36.95
C TRP A 95 -8.67 -28.35 38.45
N ALA A 96 -7.46 -28.02 38.92
CA ALA A 96 -7.16 -27.97 40.35
C ALA A 96 -7.93 -26.84 41.06
N THR A 97 -8.19 -25.73 40.35
CA THR A 97 -8.89 -24.56 40.91
C THR A 97 -10.42 -24.69 40.94
N VAL A 98 -10.96 -25.72 40.27
CA VAL A 98 -12.41 -25.97 40.23
C VAL A 98 -12.83 -26.69 41.50
N ALA A 99 -13.88 -26.17 42.16
CA ALA A 99 -14.40 -26.76 43.38
C ALA A 99 -14.84 -28.22 43.15
N PRO A 100 -14.57 -29.16 44.08
CA PRO A 100 -14.98 -30.55 43.93
C PRO A 100 -16.49 -30.73 43.69
N LEU A 101 -17.32 -29.90 44.34
CA LEU A 101 -18.77 -29.91 44.16
C LEU A 101 -19.18 -29.54 42.73
N ASP A 102 -18.55 -28.53 42.14
CA ASP A 102 -18.85 -28.09 40.78
C ASP A 102 -18.44 -29.16 39.75
N LYS A 103 -17.37 -29.93 40.02
CA LYS A 103 -16.97 -31.06 39.16
C LYS A 103 -18.01 -32.18 39.13
N LEU A 104 -18.77 -32.35 40.19
CA LEU A 104 -19.80 -33.39 40.32
C LEU A 104 -21.17 -32.94 39.80
N THR A 105 -21.51 -31.66 40.00
CA THR A 105 -22.86 -31.14 39.74
C THR A 105 -23.02 -30.46 38.37
N MET A 106 -21.93 -29.99 37.77
CA MET A 106 -21.98 -29.19 36.55
C MET A 106 -21.34 -29.90 35.35
N THR A 107 -21.82 -29.57 34.15
CA THR A 107 -21.19 -29.99 32.90
C THR A 107 -19.90 -29.19 32.65
N LYS A 108 -18.95 -29.79 31.91
CA LYS A 108 -17.66 -29.15 31.58
C LYS A 108 -17.81 -27.77 30.93
N THR A 109 -18.87 -27.55 30.15
CA THR A 109 -19.17 -26.26 29.51
C THR A 109 -19.61 -25.22 30.53
N ALA A 110 -20.49 -25.58 31.46
CA ALA A 110 -20.97 -24.67 32.51
C ALA A 110 -19.86 -24.31 33.51
N ILE A 111 -18.99 -25.27 33.87
CA ILE A 111 -17.79 -25.02 34.69
C ILE A 111 -16.87 -24.01 34.01
N ARG A 112 -16.59 -24.19 32.71
CA ARG A 112 -15.77 -23.25 31.93
C ARG A 112 -16.38 -21.85 31.94
N GLN A 113 -17.68 -21.71 31.76
CA GLN A 113 -18.34 -20.39 31.79
C GLN A 113 -18.22 -19.72 33.16
N LYS A 114 -18.49 -20.45 34.25
CA LYS A 114 -18.40 -19.90 35.62
C LYS A 114 -16.99 -19.41 35.96
N TYR A 115 -15.98 -20.24 35.71
CA TYR A 115 -14.61 -19.98 36.15
C TYR A 115 -13.80 -19.13 35.16
N LEU A 116 -13.97 -19.30 33.83
CA LEU A 116 -13.25 -18.48 32.85
C LEU A 116 -13.84 -17.06 32.75
N LYS A 117 -15.17 -16.90 32.82
CA LYS A 117 -15.79 -15.57 32.75
C LYS A 117 -15.40 -14.71 33.96
N ALA A 118 -15.42 -15.30 35.16
CA ALA A 118 -15.01 -14.62 36.38
C ALA A 118 -13.52 -14.25 36.40
N ARG A 119 -12.66 -15.07 35.79
CA ARG A 119 -11.23 -14.78 35.65
C ARG A 119 -10.97 -13.64 34.66
N LEU A 120 -11.63 -13.68 33.50
CA LEU A 120 -11.50 -12.65 32.47
C LEU A 120 -12.02 -11.28 32.94
N SER A 121 -13.11 -11.25 33.73
CA SER A 121 -13.65 -9.99 34.26
C SER A 121 -12.80 -9.36 35.36
N LYS A 122 -11.89 -10.11 35.99
CA LYS A 122 -10.96 -9.60 37.04
C LYS A 122 -9.63 -9.09 36.48
N GLN A 123 -9.33 -9.40 35.22
CA GLN A 123 -8.09 -8.98 34.54
C GLN A 123 -8.28 -7.72 33.68
N GLN A 124 -9.51 -7.21 33.56
CA GLN A 124 -9.84 -5.90 33.00
C GLN A 124 -9.84 -4.84 34.10
#